data_AF-A0A1T3P5A4-F1
#
_entry.id   AF-A0A1T3P5A4-F1
#
_cell.length_a   1.000
_cell.length_b   1.000
_cell.length_c   1.000
_cell.angle_alpha   90.00
_cell.angle_beta   90.00
_cell.angle_gamma   90.00
#
_symmetry.space_group_name_H-M   'P 1'
#
loop_
_entity.id
_entity.type
_entity.pdbx_description
1 polymer ?
#
loop_
_entity_poly.entity_id
_entity_poly.type
_entity_poly.pdbx_seq_one_letter_code
_entity_poly.pdbx_strand_id
1 'polypeptide(L)'
;MKTPQPRTAHRVLAATLITGLALVLAGCGDKFTEPFKDAPRGATNNGPAEIITNPDGFSNVSAKCDGPNRVYVAYHGDETYAAIAVVPNDPRCVGLR
;
A
#
# COMPACT_ATOMS: atom_id res chain seq x y z
N MET A 1 33.93 -45.28 14.82
CA MET A 1 33.55 -43.87 15.04
C MET A 1 32.08 -43.71 14.66
N LYS A 2 31.23 -43.19 15.54
CA LYS A 2 29.77 -43.14 15.36
C LYS A 2 29.40 -41.79 14.74
N THR A 3 28.91 -41.79 13.51
CA THR A 3 28.52 -40.57 12.78
C THR A 3 27.41 -39.83 13.57
N PRO A 4 27.54 -38.52 13.86
CA PRO A 4 26.48 -37.78 14.54
C PRO A 4 25.23 -37.74 13.66
N GLN A 5 24.11 -38.16 14.25
CA GLN A 5 22.84 -38.36 13.56
C GLN A 5 22.18 -37.00 13.22
N PRO A 6 21.62 -36.79 12.00
CA PRO A 6 21.16 -35.50 11.47
C PRO A 6 19.91 -34.90 12.14
N ARG A 7 19.43 -35.50 13.23
CA ARG A 7 18.18 -35.14 13.92
C ARG A 7 18.20 -33.71 14.48
N THR A 8 19.37 -33.18 14.81
CA THR A 8 19.54 -31.82 15.34
C THR A 8 19.42 -30.75 14.25
N ALA A 9 19.94 -30.99 13.04
CA ALA A 9 19.89 -30.03 11.94
C ALA A 9 18.45 -29.77 11.48
N HIS A 10 17.63 -30.83 11.37
CA HIS A 10 16.22 -30.71 11.00
C HIS A 10 15.38 -29.99 12.06
N ARG A 11 15.72 -30.14 13.35
CA ARG A 11 15.04 -29.45 14.45
C ARG A 11 15.32 -27.95 14.47
N VAL A 12 16.54 -27.54 14.14
CA VAL A 12 16.92 -26.11 14.06
C VAL A 12 16.23 -25.43 12.89
N LEU A 13 16.19 -26.07 11.71
CA LEU A 13 15.53 -25.50 10.52
C LEU A 13 14.02 -25.32 10.73
N ALA A 14 13.36 -26.30 11.35
CA ALA A 14 11.94 -26.21 11.66
C ALA A 14 11.63 -25.06 12.64
N ALA A 15 12.47 -24.89 13.67
CA ALA A 15 12.32 -23.80 14.64
C ALA A 15 12.43 -22.42 13.97
N THR A 16 13.42 -22.22 13.09
CA THR A 16 13.58 -20.94 12.36
C THR A 16 12.41 -20.62 11.45
N LEU A 17 11.81 -21.62 10.79
CA LEU A 17 10.67 -21.42 9.92
C LEU A 17 9.42 -21.00 10.71
N ILE A 18 9.18 -21.65 11.85
CA ILE A 18 8.03 -21.37 12.72
C ILE A 18 8.16 -19.97 13.32
N THR A 19 9.33 -19.60 13.83
CA THR A 19 9.57 -18.27 14.38
C THR A 19 9.45 -17.18 13.30
N GLY A 20 10.00 -17.42 12.11
CA GLY A 20 9.86 -16.49 10.98
C GLY A 20 8.40 -16.28 10.55
N LEU A 21 7.62 -17.36 10.47
CA LEU A 21 6.20 -17.28 10.14
C LEU A 21 5.41 -16.53 11.23
N ALA A 22 5.67 -16.80 12.51
CA ALA A 22 5.02 -16.11 13.62
C ALA A 22 5.26 -14.59 13.61
N LEU A 23 6.46 -14.15 13.23
CA LEU A 23 6.81 -12.72 13.09
C LEU A 23 6.05 -12.05 11.93
N VAL A 24 5.90 -12.74 10.79
CA VAL A 24 5.12 -12.22 9.65
C VAL A 24 3.63 -12.11 10.01
N LEU A 25 3.07 -13.07 10.74
CA LEU A 25 1.67 -12.99 11.18
C LEU A 25 1.43 -11.89 12.22
N ALA A 26 2.40 -11.58 13.08
CA ALA A 26 2.27 -10.50 14.06
C ALA A 26 2.22 -9.11 13.40
N GLY A 27 2.95 -8.89 12.30
CA GLY A 27 3.00 -7.59 11.61
C GLY A 27 1.73 -7.21 10.84
N CYS A 28 0.83 -8.16 10.56
CA CYS A 28 -0.43 -7.88 9.86
C CYS A 28 -1.61 -7.58 10.82
N GLY A 29 -1.43 -7.75 12.13
CA GLY A 29 -2.52 -7.71 13.11
C GLY A 29 -3.04 -6.32 13.46
N ASP A 30 -2.16 -5.31 13.46
CA ASP A 30 -2.47 -3.99 14.00
C ASP A 30 -3.61 -3.29 13.24
N LYS A 31 -3.67 -3.45 11.90
CA LYS A 31 -4.76 -2.87 11.10
C LYS A 31 -6.15 -3.46 11.38
N PHE A 32 -6.23 -4.70 11.87
CA PHE A 32 -7.52 -5.35 12.15
C PHE A 32 -8.13 -4.93 13.48
N THR A 33 -7.32 -4.40 14.40
CA THR A 33 -7.73 -4.00 15.75
C THR A 33 -7.98 -2.49 15.87
N GLU A 34 -7.75 -1.72 14.81
CA GLU A 34 -8.00 -0.28 14.82
C GLU A 34 -9.48 0.04 15.10
N PRO A 35 -9.78 0.98 16.02
CA PRO A 35 -11.15 1.30 16.42
C PRO A 35 -11.99 1.88 15.27
N PHE A 36 -11.33 2.46 14.27
CA PHE A 36 -11.92 2.95 13.03
C PHE A 36 -11.28 2.21 11.86
N LYS A 37 -11.68 0.94 11.66
CA LYS A 37 -11.28 0.15 10.49
C LYS A 37 -11.33 1.01 9.22
N ASP A 38 -10.38 0.81 8.31
CA ASP A 38 -10.38 1.46 7.00
C ASP A 38 -11.80 1.43 6.40
N ALA A 39 -12.25 2.59 5.89
CA ALA A 39 -13.56 2.69 5.25
C ALA A 39 -13.68 1.58 4.18
N PRO A 40 -14.87 0.93 4.04
CA PRO A 40 -15.06 -0.10 3.03
C PRO A 40 -14.58 0.39 1.67
N ARG A 41 -13.58 -0.30 1.12
CA ARG A 41 -12.99 0.09 -0.17
C ARG A 41 -13.95 -0.26 -1.29
N GLY A 42 -14.24 0.72 -2.14
CA GLY A 42 -14.90 0.48 -3.42
C GLY A 42 -13.98 -0.17 -4.46
N ALA A 43 -14.45 -0.26 -5.70
CA ALA A 43 -13.64 -0.71 -6.82
C ALA A 43 -12.38 0.16 -7.00
N THR A 44 -11.24 -0.46 -7.33
CA THR A 44 -10.01 0.27 -7.59
C THR A 44 -10.01 0.80 -9.01
N ASN A 45 -9.85 2.11 -9.18
CA ASN A 45 -9.64 2.72 -10.49
C ASN A 45 -8.18 2.51 -10.93
N ASN A 46 -7.96 1.50 -11.78
CA ASN A 46 -6.66 1.18 -12.39
C ASN A 46 -6.40 1.92 -13.72
N GLY A 47 -7.28 2.86 -14.10
CA GLY A 47 -7.05 3.70 -15.28
C GLY A 47 -5.78 4.54 -15.15
N PRO A 48 -5.27 5.10 -16.25
CA PRO A 48 -4.11 5.98 -16.21
C PRO A 48 -4.34 7.17 -15.29
N ALA A 49 -3.29 7.59 -14.59
CA ALA A 49 -3.25 8.84 -13.83
C ALA A 49 -2.34 9.84 -14.55
N GLU A 50 -2.67 11.12 -14.45
CA GLU A 50 -1.69 12.16 -14.76
C GLU A 50 -0.75 12.31 -13.56
N ILE A 51 0.56 12.30 -13.81
CA ILE A 51 1.58 12.45 -12.78
C ILE A 51 2.25 13.82 -12.95
N ILE A 52 2.18 14.63 -11.92
CA ILE A 52 2.91 15.90 -11.83
C ILE A 52 4.14 15.63 -10.98
N THR A 53 5.31 15.72 -11.60
CA THR A 53 6.60 15.48 -10.95
C THR A 53 7.18 16.79 -10.44
N ASN A 54 7.53 16.83 -9.14
CA ASN A 54 8.22 17.97 -8.56
C ASN A 54 9.74 17.74 -8.59
N PRO A 55 10.54 18.71 -9.08
CA PRO A 55 11.97 18.51 -9.31
C PRO A 55 12.86 18.64 -8.07
N ASP A 56 12.32 19.13 -6.96
CA ASP A 56 13.04 19.61 -5.77
C ASP A 56 12.91 18.67 -4.55
N GLY A 57 12.52 17.40 -4.80
CA GLY A 57 12.39 16.39 -3.76
C GLY A 57 11.07 16.44 -2.98
N PHE A 58 10.15 17.34 -3.33
CA PHE A 58 8.77 17.29 -2.84
C PHE A 58 8.00 16.12 -3.46
N SER A 59 6.96 15.65 -2.75
CA SER A 59 6.07 14.57 -3.20
C SER A 59 5.51 14.84 -4.59
N ASN A 60 5.48 13.81 -5.43
CA ASN A 60 4.76 13.87 -6.71
C ASN A 60 3.25 13.91 -6.47
N VAL A 61 2.51 14.41 -7.45
CA VAL A 61 1.04 14.45 -7.38
C VAL A 61 0.45 13.58 -8.47
N SER A 62 -0.46 12.68 -8.08
CA SER A 62 -1.31 11.92 -8.99
C SER A 62 -2.65 12.63 -9.15
N ALA A 63 -3.11 12.79 -10.38
CA ALA A 63 -4.40 13.41 -10.69
C ALA A 63 -5.28 12.50 -11.55
N LYS A 64 -6.56 12.38 -11.17
CA LYS A 64 -7.58 11.62 -11.89
C LYS A 64 -8.93 12.32 -11.89
N CYS A 65 -9.75 12.00 -12.87
CA CYS A 65 -11.16 12.39 -12.86
C CYS A 65 -12.00 11.35 -12.09
N ASP A 66 -12.90 11.85 -11.26
CA ASP A 66 -13.99 11.10 -10.63
C ASP A 66 -15.32 11.79 -11.00
N GLY A 67 -15.96 11.26 -12.04
CA GLY A 67 -17.07 11.94 -12.71
C GLY A 67 -16.65 13.33 -13.22
N PRO A 68 -17.40 14.41 -12.91
CA PRO A 68 -17.06 15.76 -13.35
C PRO A 68 -15.93 16.41 -12.52
N ASN A 69 -15.44 15.74 -11.47
CA ASN A 69 -14.48 16.32 -10.54
C ASN A 69 -13.07 15.83 -10.82
N ARG A 70 -12.07 16.68 -10.57
CA ARG A 70 -10.68 16.28 -10.61
C ARG A 70 -10.12 16.13 -9.19
N VAL A 71 -9.52 14.98 -8.93
CA VAL A 71 -8.94 14.62 -7.63
C VAL A 71 -7.43 14.59 -7.76
N TYR A 72 -6.75 15.20 -6.80
CA TYR A 72 -5.30 15.23 -6.67
C TYR A 72 -4.90 14.52 -5.38
N VAL A 73 -3.90 13.66 -5.48
CA VAL A 73 -3.35 12.90 -4.35
C VAL A 73 -1.83 13.04 -4.36
N ALA A 74 -1.27 13.56 -3.28
CA ALA A 74 0.18 13.54 -3.09
C ALA A 74 0.65 12.10 -2.81
N TYR A 75 1.77 11.72 -3.44
CA TYR A 75 2.44 10.45 -3.23
C TYR A 75 3.88 10.73 -2.78
N HIS A 76 4.24 10.24 -1.60
CA HIS A 76 5.63 10.18 -1.16
C HIS A 76 6.15 8.75 -1.42
N GLY A 77 7.41 8.62 -1.82
CA GLY A 77 7.95 7.36 -2.36
C GLY A 77 8.03 6.20 -1.35
N ASP A 78 7.87 6.46 -0.06
CA ASP A 78 7.84 5.47 1.02
C ASP A 78 6.40 5.05 1.38
N GLU A 79 5.45 5.98 1.46
CA GLU A 79 4.04 5.74 1.77
C GLU A 79 3.09 6.79 1.15
N THR A 80 1.82 6.41 0.93
CA THR A 80 0.77 7.32 0.48
C THR A 80 0.37 8.31 1.60
N TYR A 81 1.12 9.41 1.77
CA TYR A 81 0.68 10.53 2.60
C TYR A 81 -0.40 11.33 1.87
N ALA A 82 -1.65 11.09 2.27
CA ALA A 82 -2.85 11.60 1.62
C ALA A 82 -3.11 13.09 1.95
N ALA A 83 -2.47 13.99 1.20
CA ALA A 83 -3.06 15.30 0.96
C ALA A 83 -3.98 15.18 -0.27
N ILE A 84 -5.29 15.27 -0.05
CA ILE A 84 -6.30 15.18 -1.11
C ILE A 84 -6.84 16.58 -1.38
N ALA A 85 -6.80 17.01 -2.64
CA ALA A 85 -7.50 18.18 -3.14
C ALA A 85 -8.49 17.79 -4.22
N VAL A 86 -9.68 18.38 -4.18
CA VAL A 86 -10.74 18.13 -5.18
C VAL A 86 -11.12 19.44 -5.84
N VAL A 87 -11.05 19.47 -7.17
CA VAL A 87 -11.55 20.57 -8.00
C VAL A 87 -12.89 20.13 -8.57
N PRO A 88 -14.01 20.73 -8.13
CA PRO A 88 -15.32 20.35 -8.63
C PRO A 88 -15.56 20.85 -10.06
N ASN A 89 -16.29 20.06 -10.86
CA ASN A 89 -16.67 20.41 -12.24
C ASN A 89 -15.50 20.84 -13.12
N ASP A 90 -14.39 20.12 -13.05
CA ASP A 90 -13.21 20.39 -13.84
C ASP A 90 -13.52 20.18 -15.34
N PRO A 91 -13.33 21.19 -16.21
CA PRO A 91 -13.59 21.06 -17.65
C PRO A 91 -12.74 19.99 -18.35
N ARG A 92 -11.66 19.51 -17.72
CA ARG A 92 -10.87 18.38 -18.25
C ARG A 92 -11.53 17.03 -17.99
N CYS A 93 -12.52 16.98 -17.12
CA CYS A 93 -13.23 15.75 -16.73
C CYS A 93 -14.60 15.58 -17.43
N VAL A 94 -15.04 16.55 -18.25
CA VAL A 94 -16.25 16.38 -19.06
C VAL A 94 -15.99 15.42 -20.24
N GLY A 95 -16.83 14.40 -20.36
CA GLY A 95 -16.76 13.41 -21.46
C GLY A 95 -16.03 12.11 -21.12
N LEU A 96 -15.39 12.01 -19.95
CA LEU A 96 -14.82 10.77 -19.44
C LEU A 96 -15.91 9.99 -18.68
N ARG A 97 -16.82 9.36 -19.43
CA ARG A 97 -17.77 8.36 -18.91
C ARG A 97 -17.44 6.99 -19.48
#